data_AF-T1AI14-F1
#
_entry.id   AF-T1AI14-F1
#
_cell.length_a   1.000
_cell.length_b   1.000
_cell.length_c   1.000
_cell.angle_alpha   90.00
_cell.angle_beta   90.00
_cell.angle_gamma   90.00
#
_symmetry.space_group_name_H-M   'P 1'
#
loop_
_entity.id
_entity.type
_entity.pdbx_description
1 polymer ?
#
loop_
_entity_poly.entity_id
_entity_poly.type
_entity_poly.pdbx_seq_one_letter_code
_entity_poly.pdbx_strand_id
1 'polypeptide(L)' 'MEYEWKDDAAGGATIAPGSVLLSCFPSAGLATLVAGHYMIRTLKMPRVGRFDSAEMPPVAVVQSGEVNPTIRVYGSPG' A
#
# COMPACT_ATOMS: atom_id res chain seq x y z
N MET A 1 10.65 -13.38 -9.21
CA MET A 1 9.86 -12.68 -8.19
C MET A 1 8.39 -13.04 -8.26
N GLU A 2 8.03 -14.05 -7.48
CA GLU A 2 6.65 -14.41 -7.19
C GLU A 2 6.18 -13.57 -5.99
N TYR A 3 5.01 -12.96 -6.10
CA TYR A 3 4.41 -12.15 -5.04
C TYR A 3 3.19 -12.86 -4.48
N GLU A 4 3.10 -12.90 -3.16
CA GLU A 4 1.95 -13.40 -2.42
C GLU A 4 1.12 -12.21 -1.93
N TRP A 5 -0.19 -12.25 -2.19
CA TRP A 5 -1.14 -11.32 -1.59
C TRP A 5 -1.41 -11.71 -0.15
N LYS A 6 -1.35 -10.74 0.76
CA LYS A 6 -1.79 -10.90 2.15
C LYS A 6 -2.82 -9.85 2.50
N ASP A 7 -3.99 -10.31 2.93
CA ASP A 7 -5.04 -9.43 3.43
C ASP A 7 -4.58 -8.72 4.69
N ASP A 8 -4.77 -7.40 4.70
CA ASP A 8 -4.59 -6.56 5.86
C ASP A 8 -5.96 -5.96 6.12
N ALA A 9 -6.86 -6.78 6.69
CA ALA A 9 -8.25 -6.43 6.94
C ALA A 9 -8.40 -5.43 8.11
N ALA A 10 -7.65 -4.33 8.07
CA ALA A 10 -7.82 -3.22 8.98
C ALA A 10 -9.03 -2.38 8.52
N GLY A 11 -10.24 -2.87 8.82
CA GLY A 11 -11.46 -2.03 8.80
C GLY A 11 -12.52 -2.33 7.73
N GLY A 12 -12.61 -3.54 7.18
CA GLY A 12 -13.70 -3.91 6.25
C GLY A 12 -13.63 -3.20 4.89
N ALA A 13 -12.50 -2.62 4.56
CA ALA A 13 -12.25 -2.00 3.27
C ALA A 13 -12.11 -3.05 2.17
N THR A 14 -12.77 -2.81 1.04
CA THR A 14 -12.84 -3.76 -0.08
C THR A 14 -12.34 -3.10 -1.35
N ILE A 15 -11.87 -3.91 -2.30
CA ILE A 15 -11.58 -3.44 -3.66
C ILE A 15 -12.79 -3.79 -4.51
N ALA A 16 -13.60 -2.79 -4.87
CA ALA A 16 -14.78 -3.00 -5.70
C ALA A 16 -14.38 -3.29 -7.17
N PRO A 17 -15.11 -4.17 -7.88
CA PRO A 17 -14.92 -4.37 -9.31
C PRO A 17 -15.04 -3.04 -10.07
N GLY A 18 -14.12 -2.80 -11.02
CA GLY A 18 -14.07 -1.54 -11.77
C GLY A 18 -13.32 -0.39 -11.08
N SER A 19 -12.72 -0.64 -9.91
CA SER A 19 -11.81 0.33 -9.27
C SER A 19 -10.58 0.61 -10.14
N VAL A 20 -10.08 1.84 -10.09
CA VAL A 20 -8.83 2.23 -10.76
C VAL A 20 -7.65 1.89 -9.86
N LEU A 21 -6.70 1.10 -10.37
CA LEU A 21 -5.45 0.80 -9.68
C LEU A 21 -4.39 1.87 -10.01
N LEU A 22 -3.78 2.44 -8.97
CA LEU A 22 -2.65 3.33 -9.09
C LEU A 22 -1.41 2.71 -8.43
N SER A 23 -0.33 2.56 -9.19
CA SER A 23 0.95 2.07 -8.67
C SER A 23 1.93 3.23 -8.42
N CYS A 24 2.38 3.40 -7.19
CA CYS A 24 3.30 4.48 -6.80
C CYS A 24 4.64 3.93 -6.31
N PHE A 25 5.46 3.41 -7.23
CA PHE A 25 6.80 2.94 -6.88
C PHE A 25 7.80 4.11 -6.74
N PRO A 26 8.83 3.95 -5.89
CA PRO A 26 9.93 4.90 -5.82
C PRO A 26 10.59 5.12 -7.18
N SER A 27 10.73 6.38 -7.58
CA SER A 27 11.37 6.79 -8.83
C SER A 27 12.20 8.07 -8.60
N ALA A 28 12.92 8.53 -9.64
CA ALA A 28 13.73 9.73 -9.56
C ALA A 28 12.90 10.94 -9.07
N GLY A 29 13.31 11.53 -7.95
CA GLY A 29 12.64 12.69 -7.35
C GLY A 29 11.47 12.38 -6.42
N LEU A 30 11.11 11.10 -6.20
CA LEU A 30 10.08 10.65 -5.23
C LEU A 30 8.67 11.24 -5.43
N ALA A 31 8.42 11.98 -6.51
CA ALA A 31 7.16 12.68 -6.74
C ALA A 31 5.95 11.73 -6.72
N THR A 32 6.10 10.53 -7.28
CA THR A 32 5.05 9.51 -7.30
C THR A 32 4.69 9.02 -5.89
N LEU A 33 5.67 8.85 -5.01
CA LEU A 33 5.44 8.48 -3.61
C LEU A 33 4.72 9.58 -2.85
N VAL A 34 5.12 10.84 -3.05
CA VAL A 34 4.48 12.00 -2.41
C VAL A 34 3.03 12.12 -2.86
N ALA A 35 2.77 12.02 -4.17
CA ALA A 35 1.40 12.05 -4.72
C ALA A 35 0.54 10.89 -4.20
N GLY A 36 1.08 9.65 -4.22
CA GLY A 36 0.40 8.48 -3.69
C GLY A 36 0.08 8.60 -2.20
N HIS A 37 1.07 9.01 -1.39
CA HIS A 37 0.89 9.19 0.05
C HIS A 37 -0.08 10.33 0.37
N TYR A 38 -0.06 11.42 -0.42
CA TYR A 38 -1.03 12.51 -0.31
C TYR A 38 -2.46 12.02 -0.58
N MET A 39 -2.68 11.24 -1.64
CA MET A 39 -4.01 10.69 -1.93
C MET A 39 -4.51 9.75 -0.84
N ILE A 40 -3.66 8.81 -0.38
CA ILE A 40 -4.01 7.88 0.71
C ILE A 40 -4.46 8.67 1.95
N ARG A 41 -3.71 9.70 2.35
CA ARG A 41 -4.06 10.54 3.51
C ARG A 41 -5.29 11.39 3.30
N THR A 42 -5.41 12.05 2.15
CA THR A 42 -6.49 13.01 1.86
C THR A 42 -7.83 12.31 1.70
N LEU A 43 -7.85 11.17 1.02
CA LEU A 43 -9.04 10.33 0.83
C LEU A 43 -9.28 9.38 2.00
N LYS A 44 -8.41 9.40 3.03
CA LYS A 44 -8.47 8.55 4.22
C LYS A 44 -8.62 7.06 3.87
N MET A 45 -7.83 6.60 2.90
CA MET A 45 -7.91 5.23 2.39
C MET A 45 -7.36 4.25 3.43
N PRO A 46 -8.18 3.32 3.96
CA PRO A 46 -7.69 2.22 4.79
C PRO A 46 -6.75 1.27 4.02
N ARG A 47 -5.84 0.62 4.75
CA ARG A 47 -5.02 -0.47 4.22
C ARG A 47 -5.92 -1.67 3.98
N VAL A 48 -5.88 -2.23 2.77
CA VAL A 48 -6.65 -3.44 2.39
C VAL A 48 -5.78 -4.68 2.31
N GLY A 49 -4.48 -4.50 2.07
CA GLY A 49 -3.57 -5.61 1.87
C GLY A 49 -2.13 -5.18 1.65
N ARG A 50 -1.30 -6.18 1.41
CA ARG A 50 0.12 -6.02 1.08
C ARG A 50 0.57 -7.12 0.12
N PHE A 51 1.63 -6.84 -0.62
CA PHE A 51 2.34 -7.85 -1.40
C PHE A 51 3.60 -8.24 -0.64
N ASP A 52 3.84 -9.53 -0.52
CA ASP A 52 4.99 -10.12 0.15
C ASP A 52 5.76 -11.04 -0.81
N SER A 53 7.05 -11.22 -0.60
CA SER A 53 7.87 -12.13 -1.39
C SER A 53 9.14 -12.51 -0.64
N ALA A 54 9.55 -13.78 -0.75
CA ALA A 54 10.81 -14.25 -0.16
C ALA A 54 12.05 -13.60 -0.81
N GLU A 55 11.93 -13.10 -2.04
CA GLU A 55 13.01 -12.39 -2.75
C GLU A 55 13.07 -10.89 -2.39
N MET A 56 12.13 -10.40 -1.58
CA MET A 56 12.06 -8.99 -1.23
C MET A 56 13.15 -8.62 -0.23
N PRO A 57 13.76 -7.42 -0.32
CA PRO A 57 14.72 -6.98 0.68
C PRO A 57 14.10 -7.05 2.09
N PRO A 58 14.82 -7.55 3.11
CA PRO A 58 14.31 -7.72 4.47
C PRO A 58 14.26 -6.37 5.20
N VAL A 59 13.51 -5.43 4.64
CA VAL A 59 13.40 -4.04 5.11
C VAL A 59 11.95 -3.74 5.48
N ALA A 60 11.77 -3.19 6.67
CA ALA A 60 10.49 -2.68 7.14
C ALA A 60 10.57 -1.17 7.34
N VAL A 61 9.45 -0.48 7.10
CA VAL A 61 9.35 0.96 7.34
C VAL A 61 8.70 1.16 8.70
N VAL A 62 9.42 1.75 9.65
CA VAL A 62 8.83 2.14 10.94
C VAL A 62 8.38 3.59 10.83
N GLN A 63 7.08 3.83 10.95
CA GLN A 63 6.50 5.17 10.91
C GLN A 63 5.56 5.35 12.10
N SER A 64 5.78 6.40 12.90
CA SER A 64 4.95 6.71 14.07
C SER A 64 4.80 5.55 15.07
N GLY A 65 5.83 4.72 15.21
CA GLY A 65 5.82 3.54 16.08
C GLY A 65 5.21 2.29 15.45
N GLU A 66 4.66 2.36 14.24
CA GLU A 66 4.10 1.22 13.53
C GLU A 66 5.07 0.65 12.49
N VAL A 67 5.25 -0.67 12.53
CA VAL A 67 6.02 -1.43 11.54
C VAL A 67 5.15 -1.66 10.32
N ASN A 68 5.61 -1.18 9.17
CA ASN A 68 4.90 -1.27 7.90
C ASN A 68 5.71 -2.09 6.87
N PRO A 69 5.04 -2.96 6.10
CA PRO A 69 5.67 -3.69 5.00
C PRO A 69 6.03 -2.74 3.85
N THR A 70 6.91 -3.19 2.97
CA THR A 70 7.48 -2.33 1.92
C THR A 70 6.47 -2.01 0.82
N ILE A 71 5.67 -2.99 0.37
CA ILE A 71 4.57 -2.78 -0.59
C ILE A 71 3.23 -2.91 0.14
N ARG A 72 2.39 -1.89 0.01
CA ARG A 72 1.09 -1.77 0.68
C ARG A 72 0.03 -1.41 -0.34
N VAL A 73 -1.18 -1.93 -0.15
CA VAL A 73 -2.35 -1.61 -0.96
C VAL A 73 -3.40 -0.95 -0.08
N TYR A 74 -3.95 0.14 -0.59
CA TYR A 74 -4.95 0.96 0.06
C TYR A 74 -6.18 1.04 -0.85
N GLY A 75 -7.36 1.01 -0.26
CA GLY A 75 -8.63 1.00 -0.98
C GLY A 75 -9.64 1.97 -0.38
N SER A 76 -10.70 2.26 -1.12
CA SER A 76 -11.83 3.02 -0.57
C SER A 76 -12.53 2.17 0.50
N PRO A 77 -13.01 2.77 1.60
CA PRO A 77 -14.16 2.19 2.29
C PRO A 77 -15.32 2.16 1.28
N GLY A 78 -15.93 1.00 1.07
CA GLY A 78 -17.12 0.88 0.23
C GLY A 78 -18.31 1.64 0.83
#